data_AF-A0A851Z5K0-F1
#
_entry.id   AF-A0A851Z5K0-F1
#
_cell.length_a   1.000
_cell.length_b   1.000
_cell.length_c   1.000
_cell.angle_alpha   90.00
_cell.angle_beta   90.00
_cell.angle_gamma   90.00
#
_symmetry.space_group_name_H-M   'P 1'
#
loop_
_entity.id
_entity.type
_entity.pdbx_description
1 polymer ?
#
loop_
_entity_poly.entity_id
_entity_poly.type
_entity_poly.pdbx_seq_one_letter_code
_entity_poly.pdbx_strand_id
1 'polypeptide(L)'
;MQVPAAALLALLLMATCSPSEAHLDGVPTTCCFRYQQRIIPRSLLTSAYTTSSSCPNPGVILVTKKKKELCADPQAPWVQAHLKHFQTLAN
;
A
#
# COMPACT_ATOMS: atom_id res chain seq x y z
N MET A 1 45.04 22.79 14.71
CA MET A 1 43.73 22.32 14.20
C MET A 1 43.34 21.07 14.99
N GLN A 2 42.90 21.21 16.24
CA GLN A 2 42.53 20.07 17.07
C GLN A 2 41.03 20.18 17.32
N VAL A 3 40.24 19.48 16.51
CA VAL A 3 38.80 19.35 16.78
C VAL A 3 38.71 18.54 18.08
N PRO A 4 38.13 19.09 19.16
CA PRO A 4 38.12 18.37 20.43
C PRO A 4 37.32 17.09 20.24
N ALA A 5 37.89 15.95 20.63
CA ALA A 5 37.27 14.63 20.49
C ALA A 5 35.84 14.60 21.09
N ALA A 6 35.59 15.42 22.11
CA ALA A 6 34.28 15.63 22.71
C ALA A 6 33.24 16.20 21.74
N ALA A 7 33.61 17.09 20.82
CA ALA A 7 32.69 17.62 19.82
C ALA A 7 32.30 16.58 18.76
N LEU A 8 33.24 15.69 18.40
CA LEU A 8 32.97 14.57 17.48
C LEU A 8 32.02 13.54 18.10
N LEU A 9 32.19 13.23 19.39
CA LEU A 9 31.30 12.33 20.14
C LEU A 9 29.87 12.89 20.26
N ALA A 10 29.72 14.20 20.47
CA ALA A 10 28.41 14.84 20.54
C ALA A 10 27.65 14.81 19.19
N LEU A 11 28.36 14.97 18.06
CA LEU A 11 27.74 14.87 16.73
C LEU A 11 27.29 13.44 16.38
N LEU A 12 28.03 12.42 16.80
CA LEU A 12 27.69 11.02 16.53
C LEU A 12 26.40 10.58 17.26
N LEU A 13 26.11 11.14 18.43
CA LEU A 13 24.91 10.83 19.21
C LEU A 13 23.61 11.37 18.58
N MET A 14 23.70 12.44 17.78
CA MET A 14 22.54 13.02 17.10
C MET A 14 22.15 12.25 15.82
N ALA A 15 23.04 11.38 15.31
CA ALA A 15 22.86 10.65 14.06
C ALA A 15 22.14 9.29 14.20
N THR A 16 21.83 8.84 15.42
CA THR A 16 21.25 7.51 15.66
C THR A 16 19.73 7.51 15.80
N CYS A 17 19.08 8.67 15.72
CA CYS A 17 17.62 8.74 15.68
C CYS A 17 17.12 8.52 14.25
N SER A 18 17.26 7.29 13.77
CA SER A 18 16.48 6.85 12.61
C SER A 18 15.02 6.81 13.04
N PRO A 19 14.08 7.44 12.31
CA PRO A 19 12.67 7.14 12.52
C PRO A 19 12.49 5.65 12.22
N SER A 20 12.33 4.84 13.27
CA SER A 20 11.78 3.50 13.11
C SER A 20 10.33 3.69 12.74
N GLU A 21 9.99 3.43 11.48
CA GLU A 21 8.62 3.38 11.00
C GLU A 21 7.83 2.50 11.98
N ALA A 22 6.92 3.12 12.74
CA ALA A 22 6.13 2.42 13.74
C ALA A 22 5.33 1.33 13.01
N HIS A 23 5.70 0.07 13.24
CA HIS A 23 4.82 -1.03 12.90
C HIS A 23 3.54 -0.79 13.69
N LEU A 24 2.41 -0.62 13.00
CA LEU A 24 1.09 -0.49 13.62
C LEU A 24 0.76 -1.85 14.27
N ASP A 25 1.38 -2.12 15.41
CA ASP A 25 1.18 -3.29 16.25
C ASP A 25 -0.27 -3.28 16.77
N GLY A 26 -1.18 -3.84 15.96
CA GLY A 26 -2.56 -4.10 16.38
C GLY A 26 -3.63 -4.07 15.29
N VAL A 27 -3.39 -3.42 14.14
CA VAL A 27 -4.38 -3.40 13.05
C VAL A 27 -3.98 -4.38 11.96
N PRO A 28 -4.75 -5.47 11.73
CA PRO A 28 -4.45 -6.39 10.65
C PRO A 28 -4.53 -5.66 9.31
N THR A 29 -3.38 -5.53 8.64
CA THR A 29 -3.30 -4.93 7.32
C THR A 29 -3.68 -5.97 6.26
N THR A 30 -4.65 -5.65 5.41
CA THR A 30 -5.03 -6.54 4.31
C THR A 30 -4.04 -6.39 3.16
N CYS A 31 -3.35 -7.49 2.82
CA CYS A 31 -2.39 -7.55 1.72
C CYS A 31 -2.76 -8.61 0.69
N CYS A 32 -2.33 -8.40 -0.55
CA CYS A 32 -2.50 -9.36 -1.63
C CYS A 32 -1.25 -10.21 -1.82
N PHE A 33 -1.41 -11.53 -1.75
CA PHE A 33 -0.35 -12.51 -2.02
C PHE A 33 -0.56 -13.22 -3.37
N ARG A 34 -1.77 -13.15 -3.92
CA ARG A 34 -2.15 -13.71 -5.21
C ARG A 34 -3.20 -12.82 -5.86
N TYR A 35 -3.17 -12.75 -7.18
CA TYR A 35 -4.11 -11.95 -7.96
C TYR A 35 -5.12 -12.82 -8.68
N GLN A 36 -6.31 -12.27 -8.86
CA GLN A 36 -7.34 -12.85 -9.70
C GLN A 36 -6.88 -12.82 -11.16
N GLN A 37 -6.82 -14.00 -11.77
CA GLN A 37 -6.38 -14.18 -13.16
C GLN A 37 -7.49 -13.90 -14.17
N ARG A 38 -8.75 -14.10 -13.76
CA ARG A 38 -9.92 -13.90 -14.63
C ARG A 38 -10.42 -12.46 -14.55
N ILE A 39 -10.70 -11.87 -15.71
CA ILE A 39 -11.33 -10.55 -15.78
C ILE A 39 -12.70 -10.62 -15.11
N ILE A 40 -12.92 -9.72 -14.14
CA ILE A 40 -14.22 -9.58 -13.48
C ILE A 40 -15.03 -8.51 -14.23
N PRO A 41 -16.26 -8.79 -14.66
CA PRO A 41 -17.13 -7.78 -15.26
C PRO A 41 -17.38 -6.63 -14.29
N ARG A 42 -17.19 -5.38 -14.76
CA ARG A 42 -17.39 -4.16 -13.96
C ARG A 42 -18.78 -4.11 -13.31
N SER A 43 -19.80 -4.58 -14.01
CA SER A 43 -21.19 -4.59 -13.53
C SER A 43 -21.40 -5.39 -12.23
N LEU A 44 -20.44 -6.24 -11.85
CA LEU A 44 -20.44 -7.01 -10.61
C LEU A 44 -19.69 -6.33 -9.47
N LEU A 45 -18.97 -5.24 -9.74
CA LEU A 45 -18.16 -4.50 -8.79
C LEU A 45 -18.93 -3.30 -8.22
N THR A 46 -18.64 -2.96 -6.97
CA THR A 46 -19.24 -1.84 -6.24
C THR A 46 -18.20 -0.78 -5.90
N SER A 47 -16.98 -1.19 -5.56
CA SER A 47 -15.87 -0.30 -5.27
C SER A 47 -14.52 -0.98 -5.50
N ALA A 48 -13.46 -0.20 -5.47
CA ALA A 48 -12.09 -0.67 -5.50
C ALA A 48 -11.20 0.24 -4.65
N TYR A 49 -10.20 -0.34 -3.97
CA TYR A 49 -9.22 0.42 -3.18
C TYR A 49 -7.84 -0.25 -3.23
N THR A 50 -6.79 0.53 -3.04
CA THR A 50 -5.40 0.03 -3.03
C THR A 50 -5.03 -0.51 -1.66
N THR A 51 -4.23 -1.58 -1.61
CA THR A 51 -3.65 -2.08 -0.36
C THR A 51 -2.64 -1.08 0.23
N SER A 52 -2.30 -1.25 1.52
CA SER A 52 -1.27 -0.45 2.17
C SER A 52 0.07 -0.52 1.44
N SER A 53 0.85 0.57 1.49
CA SER A 53 2.26 0.59 1.04
C SER A 53 3.17 -0.29 1.88
N SER A 54 2.75 -0.67 3.10
CA SER A 54 3.46 -1.64 3.94
C SER A 54 3.34 -3.08 3.44
N CYS A 55 2.45 -3.36 2.47
CA CYS A 55 2.34 -4.69 1.90
C CYS A 55 3.55 -5.02 1.01
N PRO A 56 4.04 -6.28 1.03
CA PRO A 56 5.19 -6.68 0.23
C PRO A 56 4.91 -6.61 -1.28
N ASN A 57 3.64 -6.78 -1.67
CA ASN A 57 3.20 -6.67 -3.06
C ASN A 57 2.11 -5.59 -3.17
N PRO A 58 2.17 -4.71 -4.19
CA PRO A 58 1.12 -3.73 -4.43
C PRO A 58 -0.14 -4.44 -4.96
N GLY A 59 -1.29 -4.20 -4.34
CA GLY A 59 -2.54 -4.82 -4.73
C GLY A 59 -3.70 -3.82 -4.81
N VAL A 60 -4.71 -4.19 -5.60
CA VAL A 60 -6.01 -3.52 -5.61
C VAL A 60 -7.05 -4.51 -5.13
N ILE A 61 -7.82 -4.15 -4.12
CA ILE A 61 -8.97 -4.92 -3.68
C ILE A 61 -10.19 -4.46 -4.45
N LEU A 62 -10.80 -5.38 -5.20
CA LEU A 62 -12.08 -5.18 -5.87
C LEU A 62 -13.20 -5.72 -4.98
N VAL A 63 -14.16 -4.86 -4.65
CA VAL A 63 -15.33 -5.24 -3.85
C VAL A 63 -16.49 -5.52 -4.79
N THR A 64 -17.02 -6.74 -4.73
CA THR A 64 -18.18 -7.14 -5.52
C THR A 64 -19.49 -6.69 -4.87
N LYS A 65 -20.59 -6.65 -5.64
CA LYS A 65 -21.95 -6.42 -5.12
C LYS A 65 -22.38 -7.42 -4.05
N LYS A 66 -21.78 -8.62 -4.04
CA LYS A 66 -21.97 -9.65 -3.00
C LYS A 66 -21.04 -9.46 -1.79
N LYS A 67 -20.42 -8.28 -1.65
CA LYS A 67 -19.46 -7.93 -0.58
C LYS A 67 -18.23 -8.86 -0.50
N LYS A 68 -17.90 -9.56 -1.59
CA LYS A 68 -16.65 -10.31 -1.69
C LYS A 68 -15.52 -9.39 -2.11
N GLU A 69 -14.38 -9.51 -1.43
CA GLU A 69 -13.14 -8.84 -1.75
C GLU A 69 -12.25 -9.75 -2.60
N LEU A 70 -11.71 -9.20 -3.68
CA LEU A 70 -10.85 -9.92 -4.61
C LEU A 70 -9.58 -9.12 -4.85
N CYS A 71 -8.43 -9.76 -4.66
CA CYS A 71 -7.14 -9.19 -5.03
C CYS A 71 -6.98 -9.13 -6.55
N ALA A 72 -6.59 -7.97 -7.06
CA ALA A 72 -6.30 -7.74 -8.47
C ALA A 72 -4.95 -7.05 -8.63
N ASP A 73 -4.27 -7.36 -9.73
CA ASP A 73 -2.96 -6.79 -10.05
C ASP A 73 -3.12 -5.35 -10.57
N PRO A 74 -2.52 -4.33 -9.91
CA PRO A 74 -2.59 -2.94 -10.35
C PRO A 74 -2.01 -2.70 -11.75
N GLN A 75 -1.13 -3.57 -12.24
CA GLN A 75 -0.51 -3.47 -13.56
C GLN A 75 -1.36 -4.09 -14.67
N ALA A 76 -2.39 -4.86 -14.33
CA ALA A 76 -3.24 -5.48 -15.34
C ALA A 76 -4.13 -4.43 -16.05
N PRO A 77 -4.15 -4.37 -17.40
CA PRO A 77 -4.90 -3.35 -18.14
C PRO A 77 -6.39 -3.29 -17.80
N TRP A 78 -7.01 -4.46 -17.54
CA TRP A 78 -8.42 -4.54 -17.18
C TRP A 78 -8.72 -3.94 -15.80
N VAL A 79 -7.76 -4.02 -14.86
CA VAL A 79 -7.88 -3.42 -13.52
C VAL A 79 -7.82 -1.91 -13.64
N GLN A 80 -6.85 -1.40 -14.40
CA GLN A 80 -6.71 0.03 -14.65
C GLN A 80 -7.94 0.63 -15.35
N ALA A 81 -8.52 -0.10 -16.32
CA ALA A 81 -9.76 0.29 -16.97
C ALA A 81 -10.92 0.41 -15.97
N HIS A 82 -11.05 -0.55 -15.05
CA HIS A 82 -12.09 -0.49 -14.01
C HIS A 82 -11.85 0.63 -13.00
N LEU A 83 -10.61 0.83 -12.58
CA LEU A 83 -10.25 1.89 -11.61
C LEU A 83 -10.59 3.28 -12.13
N LYS A 84 -10.39 3.56 -13.42
CA LYS A 84 -10.79 4.85 -14.02
C LYS A 84 -12.26 5.15 -13.73
N HIS A 85 -13.15 4.17 -13.84
CA HIS A 85 -14.57 4.36 -13.54
C HIS A 85 -14.87 4.62 -12.06
N PHE A 86 -14.13 3.98 -11.14
CA PHE A 86 -14.32 4.21 -9.70
C PHE A 86 -13.73 5.55 -9.25
N GLN A 87 -12.60 5.97 -9.83
CA GLN A 87 -12.01 7.28 -9.59
C GLN A 87 -12.92 8.41 -10.10
N THR A 88 -13.60 8.22 -11.25
CA THR A 88 -14.60 9.18 -11.74
C THR A 88 -15.82 9.31 -10.80
N LEU A 89 -16.11 8.31 -9.95
CA LEU A 89 -17.23 8.37 -9.00
C LEU A 89 -16.87 9.02 -7.66
N ALA A 90 -15.57 9.23 -7.37
CA ALA A 90 -15.09 9.82 -6.12
C ALA A 90 -14.86 11.35 -6.22
N ASN A 91 -15.26 11.96 -7.33
CA ASN A 91 -15.07 13.38 -7.68
C ASN A 91 -16.43 14.03 -7.95
#